data_AF-A0A178E768-F1
#
_entry.id   AF-A0A178E768-F1
#
_cell.length_a   1.000
_cell.length_b   1.000
_cell.length_c   1.000
_cell.angle_alpha   90.00
_cell.angle_beta   90.00
_cell.angle_gamma   90.00
#
_symmetry.space_group_name_H-M   'P 1'
#
loop_
_entity.id
_entity.type
_entity.pdbx_description
1 polymer ?
#
loop_
_entity_poly.entity_id
_entity_poly.type
_entity_poly.pdbx_seq_one_letter_code
_entity_poly.pdbx_strand_id
1 'polypeptide(L)'
;ITATALLAASSHEVAMLHDVHELLNKIFVRNRNQHRRSHWWKSLHAFRKQLGLLMQELEGKKSEREEKVEARLRYWDASCIHQWYYQLVSVGPFAMLGLVMMASVARVCRIAGITAVYEEIASGDIQGVLTASDDLAMANEFAGVLDDEEEWDEGIVIQRE
;
A
#
# COMPACT_ATOMS: atom_id res chain seq x y z
N ILE A 1 6.98 -1.48 8.08
CA ILE A 1 6.26 -0.26 8.52
C ILE A 1 6.73 0.08 9.93
N THR A 2 7.20 1.30 10.15
CA THR A 2 7.71 1.79 11.44
C THR A 2 6.70 2.74 12.11
N ALA A 3 6.77 2.88 13.44
CA ALA A 3 5.89 3.77 14.19
C ALA A 3 6.28 5.26 14.09
N THR A 4 7.46 5.56 13.53
CA THR A 4 8.08 6.90 13.53
C THR A 4 7.18 8.00 13.00
N ALA A 5 6.50 7.76 11.87
CA ALA A 5 5.59 8.74 11.27
C ALA A 5 4.40 9.08 12.19
N LEU A 6 3.86 8.09 12.87
CA LEU A 6 2.71 8.25 13.76
C LEU A 6 3.11 8.85 15.12
N LEU A 7 4.34 8.58 15.59
CA LEU A 7 4.90 9.20 16.79
C LEU A 7 5.29 10.68 16.57
N ALA A 8 5.72 11.02 15.36
CA ALA A 8 6.01 12.39 14.93
C ALA A 8 4.76 13.14 14.43
N ALA A 9 3.58 12.51 14.44
CA ALA A 9 2.36 13.11 13.94
C ALA A 9 2.02 14.42 14.67
N SER A 10 1.62 15.42 13.90
CA SER A 10 1.22 16.72 14.43
C SER A 10 -0.06 16.60 15.27
N SER A 11 -0.29 17.56 16.18
CA SER A 11 -1.53 17.64 16.97
C SER A 11 -2.78 17.64 16.08
N HIS A 12 -2.70 18.30 14.92
CA HIS A 12 -3.76 18.30 13.91
C HIS A 12 -4.02 16.90 13.33
N GLU A 13 -2.99 16.12 13.06
CA GLU A 13 -3.14 14.74 12.56
C GLU A 13 -3.73 13.80 13.60
N VAL A 14 -3.35 13.96 14.86
CA VAL A 14 -3.98 13.24 15.97
C VAL A 14 -5.46 13.61 16.05
N ALA A 15 -5.82 14.90 16.00
CA ALA A 15 -7.22 15.34 15.97
C ALA A 15 -8.01 14.73 14.80
N MET A 16 -7.42 14.69 13.60
CA MET A 16 -8.04 14.03 12.45
C MET A 16 -8.31 12.53 12.68
N LEU A 17 -7.44 11.81 13.40
CA LEU A 17 -7.70 10.41 13.75
C LEU A 17 -8.91 10.27 14.68
N HIS A 18 -9.05 11.18 15.66
CA HIS A 18 -10.24 11.24 16.52
C HIS A 18 -11.51 11.51 15.71
N ASP A 19 -11.49 12.48 14.79
CA ASP A 19 -12.62 12.82 13.94
C ASP A 19 -13.05 11.64 13.06
N VAL A 20 -12.09 10.94 12.44
CA VAL A 20 -12.36 9.74 11.65
C VAL A 20 -12.95 8.65 12.54
N HIS A 21 -12.38 8.40 13.72
CA HIS A 21 -12.92 7.40 14.64
C HIS A 21 -14.34 7.73 15.08
N GLU A 22 -14.67 9.00 15.35
CA GLU A 22 -16.01 9.46 15.69
C GLU A 22 -17.00 9.30 14.51
N LEU A 23 -16.58 9.66 13.29
CA LEU A 23 -17.37 9.45 12.08
C LEU A 23 -17.72 7.98 11.88
N LEU A 24 -16.72 7.09 11.99
CA LEU A 24 -16.92 5.64 11.89
C LEU A 24 -17.86 5.13 13.00
N ASN A 25 -17.79 5.72 14.19
CA ASN A 25 -18.69 5.45 15.31
C ASN A 25 -20.15 5.74 14.94
N LYS A 26 -20.42 6.95 14.42
CA LYS A 26 -21.75 7.40 14.02
C LYS A 26 -22.31 6.53 12.90
N ILE A 27 -21.49 6.23 11.90
CA ILE A 27 -21.83 5.31 10.80
C ILE A 27 -22.17 3.92 11.36
N PHE A 28 -21.35 3.40 12.29
CA PHE A 28 -21.54 2.10 12.90
C PHE A 28 -22.82 2.01 13.75
N VAL A 29 -23.21 3.07 14.45
CA VAL A 29 -24.47 3.03 15.20
C VAL A 29 -25.67 3.07 14.24
N ARG A 30 -25.62 3.96 13.24
CA ARG A 30 -26.73 4.17 12.29
C ARG A 30 -27.05 2.92 11.45
N ASN A 31 -26.03 2.19 11.05
CA ASN A 31 -26.16 1.08 10.09
C ASN A 31 -26.23 -0.31 10.77
N ARG A 32 -26.18 -0.35 12.12
CA ARG A 32 -26.09 -1.60 12.91
C ARG A 32 -27.23 -2.57 12.65
N ASN A 33 -28.45 -2.05 12.58
CA ASN A 33 -29.65 -2.87 12.48
C ASN A 33 -29.90 -3.36 11.05
N GLN A 34 -29.37 -2.66 10.04
CA GLN A 34 -29.61 -2.96 8.62
C GLN A 34 -28.56 -3.90 8.02
N HIS A 35 -27.32 -3.85 8.51
CA HIS A 35 -26.18 -4.47 7.82
C HIS A 35 -25.40 -5.48 8.65
N ARG A 36 -25.95 -5.93 9.78
CA ARG A 36 -25.27 -6.82 10.73
C ARG A 36 -24.69 -8.11 10.12
N ARG A 37 -25.27 -8.60 9.02
CA ARG A 37 -24.83 -9.83 8.31
C ARG A 37 -23.90 -9.55 7.13
N SER A 38 -23.77 -8.31 6.69
CA SER A 38 -22.97 -7.93 5.53
C SER A 38 -21.47 -8.07 5.78
N HIS A 39 -20.70 -8.43 4.75
CA HIS A 39 -19.24 -8.54 4.86
C HIS A 39 -18.58 -7.17 5.11
N TRP A 40 -18.96 -6.16 4.34
CA TRP A 40 -18.49 -4.79 4.52
C TRP A 40 -18.74 -4.26 5.93
N TRP A 41 -19.83 -4.68 6.59
CA TRP A 41 -20.14 -4.32 7.96
C TRP A 41 -19.13 -4.87 8.97
N LYS A 42 -18.74 -6.14 8.78
CA LYS A 42 -17.73 -6.78 9.61
C LYS A 42 -16.38 -6.10 9.43
N SER A 43 -16.03 -5.72 8.20
CA SER A 43 -14.82 -4.96 7.90
C SER A 43 -14.84 -3.56 8.51
N LEU A 44 -15.96 -2.83 8.43
CA LEU A 44 -16.14 -1.56 9.14
C LEU A 44 -15.96 -1.71 10.65
N HIS A 45 -16.59 -2.71 11.24
CA HIS A 45 -16.49 -2.97 12.68
C HIS A 45 -15.05 -3.30 13.10
N ALA A 46 -14.37 -4.14 12.32
CA ALA A 46 -12.97 -4.49 12.55
C ALA A 46 -12.07 -3.26 12.44
N PHE A 47 -12.16 -2.50 11.34
CA PHE A 47 -11.39 -1.28 11.13
C PHE A 47 -11.61 -0.27 12.26
N ARG A 48 -12.87 -0.03 12.61
CA ARG A 48 -13.26 0.86 13.71
C ARG A 48 -12.60 0.44 15.03
N LYS A 49 -12.69 -0.84 15.39
CA LYS A 49 -12.08 -1.38 16.62
C LYS A 49 -10.57 -1.22 16.59
N GLN A 50 -9.94 -1.54 15.47
CA GLN A 50 -8.50 -1.43 15.30
C GLN A 50 -8.03 0.02 15.47
N LEU A 51 -8.74 0.98 14.88
CA LEU A 51 -8.45 2.40 15.06
C LEU A 51 -8.58 2.83 16.54
N GLY A 52 -9.61 2.38 17.24
CA GLY A 52 -9.77 2.64 18.67
C GLY A 52 -8.62 2.06 19.51
N LEU A 53 -8.14 0.85 19.19
CA LEU A 53 -6.98 0.25 19.86
C LEU A 53 -5.69 1.03 19.57
N LEU A 54 -5.48 1.46 18.32
CA LEU A 54 -4.32 2.29 17.94
C LEU A 54 -4.28 3.59 18.74
N MET A 55 -5.43 4.25 18.92
CA MET A 55 -5.52 5.49 19.71
C MET A 55 -5.19 5.25 21.19
N GLN A 56 -5.69 4.15 21.77
CA GLN A 56 -5.35 3.77 23.14
C GLN A 56 -3.85 3.47 23.31
N GLU A 57 -3.21 2.86 22.32
CA GLU A 57 -1.78 2.61 22.33
C GLU A 57 -0.96 3.89 22.19
N LEU A 58 -1.45 4.87 21.41
CA LEU A 58 -0.84 6.20 21.33
C LEU A 58 -0.85 6.94 22.68
N GLU A 59 -1.90 6.78 23.46
CA GLU A 59 -2.05 7.36 24.80
C GLU A 59 -1.33 6.53 25.89
N GLY A 60 -0.82 5.35 25.54
CA GLY A 60 -0.15 4.43 26.44
C GLY A 60 1.23 4.91 26.94
N LYS A 61 1.85 4.09 27.79
CA LYS A 61 3.18 4.38 28.36
C LYS A 61 4.22 4.52 27.24
N LYS A 62 5.02 5.60 27.29
CA LYS A 62 6.07 5.90 26.29
C LYS A 62 7.03 4.74 26.03
N SER A 63 7.37 3.95 27.05
CA SER A 63 8.34 2.83 26.94
C SER A 63 7.84 1.66 26.09
N GLU A 64 6.52 1.44 26.00
CA GLU A 64 5.91 0.31 25.28
C GLU A 64 5.12 0.76 24.04
N ARG A 65 4.91 2.08 23.90
CA ARG A 65 4.06 2.67 22.85
C ARG A 65 4.60 2.37 21.47
N GLU A 66 5.91 2.55 21.26
CA GLU A 66 6.54 2.35 19.94
C GLU A 66 6.40 0.91 19.46
N GLU A 67 6.77 -0.05 20.30
CA GLU A 67 6.70 -1.49 19.99
C GLU A 67 5.26 -1.94 19.70
N LYS A 68 4.29 -1.50 20.52
CA LYS A 68 2.87 -1.86 20.35
C LYS A 68 2.27 -1.28 19.07
N VAL A 69 2.55 0.00 18.80
CA VAL A 69 2.10 0.66 17.59
C VAL A 69 2.70 -0.01 16.36
N GLU A 70 3.99 -0.30 16.38
CA GLU A 70 4.66 -0.95 15.24
C GLU A 70 4.10 -2.36 14.98
N ALA A 71 3.93 -3.17 16.03
CA ALA A 71 3.32 -4.50 15.93
C ALA A 71 1.91 -4.42 15.33
N ARG A 72 1.11 -3.42 15.72
CA ARG A 72 -0.23 -3.20 15.16
C ARG A 72 -0.19 -2.80 13.69
N LEU A 73 0.69 -1.88 13.32
CA LEU A 73 0.84 -1.44 11.93
C LEU A 73 1.26 -2.59 11.01
N ARG A 74 2.18 -3.45 11.47
CA ARG A 74 2.55 -4.69 10.75
C ARG A 74 1.37 -5.66 10.59
N TYR A 75 0.55 -5.81 11.64
CA TYR A 75 -0.67 -6.64 11.55
C TYR A 75 -1.70 -6.05 10.57
N TRP A 76 -1.82 -4.72 10.51
CA TRP A 76 -2.73 -4.05 9.58
C TRP A 76 -2.36 -4.32 8.13
N ASP A 77 -1.08 -4.17 7.83
CA ASP A 77 -0.49 -4.37 6.52
C ASP A 77 -0.67 -5.80 6.01
N ALA A 78 -0.30 -6.77 6.84
CA ALA A 78 -0.29 -8.18 6.46
C ALA A 78 -1.69 -8.73 6.14
N SER A 79 -2.70 -8.36 6.93
CA SER A 79 -3.97 -9.11 6.93
C SER A 79 -5.22 -8.25 6.75
N CYS A 80 -5.15 -6.95 7.08
CA CYS A 80 -6.37 -6.19 7.32
C CYS A 80 -6.66 -5.15 6.24
N ILE A 81 -5.65 -4.36 5.82
CA ILE A 81 -5.84 -3.19 4.95
C ILE A 81 -6.44 -3.62 3.61
N HIS A 82 -5.87 -4.64 2.98
CA HIS A 82 -6.37 -5.17 1.72
C HIS A 82 -7.80 -5.67 1.83
N GLN A 83 -8.10 -6.45 2.87
CA GLN A 83 -9.44 -6.99 3.09
C GLN A 83 -10.48 -5.89 3.32
N TRP A 84 -10.13 -4.88 4.12
CA TRP A 84 -11.00 -3.74 4.35
C TRP A 84 -11.20 -2.95 3.07
N TYR A 85 -10.14 -2.65 2.34
CA TYR A 85 -10.22 -1.92 1.08
C TYR A 85 -11.19 -2.60 0.11
N TYR A 86 -10.97 -3.88 -0.21
CA TYR A 86 -11.83 -4.61 -1.15
C TYR A 86 -13.29 -4.69 -0.69
N GLN A 87 -13.54 -5.02 0.58
CA GLN A 87 -14.91 -5.19 1.07
C GLN A 87 -15.66 -3.87 1.22
N LEU A 88 -14.95 -2.76 1.40
CA LEU A 88 -15.53 -1.42 1.51
C LEU A 88 -15.76 -0.77 0.14
N VAL A 89 -14.92 -1.07 -0.85
CA VAL A 89 -15.14 -0.69 -2.26
C VAL A 89 -16.36 -1.41 -2.82
N SER A 90 -16.53 -2.70 -2.51
CA SER A 90 -17.53 -3.57 -3.13
C SER A 90 -18.97 -3.35 -2.62
N VAL A 91 -19.27 -2.20 -2.02
CA VAL A 91 -20.61 -1.91 -1.48
C VAL A 91 -21.50 -1.33 -2.59
N GLY A 92 -21.95 -2.20 -3.50
CA GLY A 92 -22.71 -1.81 -4.70
C GLY A 92 -23.87 -0.84 -4.46
N PRO A 93 -24.93 -1.22 -3.73
CA PRO A 93 -26.08 -0.34 -3.51
C PRO A 93 -25.83 0.84 -2.55
N PHE A 94 -24.66 0.91 -1.90
CA PHE A 94 -24.29 2.00 -0.99
C PHE A 94 -22.93 2.61 -1.35
N ALA A 95 -22.73 2.90 -2.64
CA ALA A 95 -21.47 3.41 -3.17
C ALA A 95 -20.95 4.66 -2.42
N MET A 96 -21.84 5.58 -2.01
CA MET A 96 -21.47 6.77 -1.23
C MET A 96 -20.87 6.42 0.13
N LEU A 97 -21.40 5.39 0.80
CA LEU A 97 -20.84 4.93 2.06
C LEU A 97 -19.47 4.28 1.85
N GLY A 98 -19.34 3.47 0.78
CA GLY A 98 -18.06 2.90 0.37
C GLY A 98 -16.99 3.97 0.13
N LEU A 99 -17.32 5.06 -0.57
CA LEU A 99 -16.42 6.18 -0.81
C LEU A 99 -15.94 6.85 0.48
N VAL A 100 -16.86 7.15 1.40
CA VAL A 100 -16.51 7.74 2.71
C VAL A 100 -15.61 6.80 3.50
N MET A 101 -15.88 5.51 3.44
CA MET A 101 -15.09 4.49 4.12
C MET A 101 -13.69 4.34 3.52
N MET A 102 -13.56 4.29 2.19
CA MET A 102 -12.27 4.29 1.50
C MET A 102 -11.45 5.54 1.84
N ALA A 103 -12.06 6.72 1.80
CA ALA A 103 -11.40 7.97 2.16
C ALA A 103 -10.91 7.96 3.61
N SER A 104 -11.69 7.37 4.52
CA SER A 104 -11.31 7.21 5.93
C SER A 104 -10.12 6.27 6.10
N VAL A 105 -10.11 5.12 5.42
CA VAL A 105 -8.98 4.18 5.43
C VAL A 105 -7.73 4.84 4.85
N ALA A 106 -7.84 5.50 3.69
CA ALA A 106 -6.73 6.18 3.05
C ALA A 106 -6.14 7.28 3.95
N ARG A 107 -6.99 8.08 4.60
CA ARG A 107 -6.54 9.13 5.53
C ARG A 107 -5.79 8.56 6.73
N VAL A 108 -6.28 7.45 7.31
CA VAL A 108 -5.60 6.77 8.42
C VAL A 108 -4.27 6.17 7.96
N CYS A 109 -4.22 5.53 6.79
CA CYS A 109 -2.98 4.97 6.24
C CYS A 109 -1.93 6.04 5.96
N ARG A 110 -2.36 7.22 5.48
CA ARG A 110 -1.47 8.38 5.29
C ARG A 110 -0.87 8.85 6.61
N ILE A 111 -1.70 9.06 7.63
CA ILE A 111 -1.25 9.52 8.95
C ILE A 111 -0.37 8.47 9.63
N ALA A 112 -0.67 7.19 9.45
CA ALA A 112 0.13 6.09 9.98
C ALA A 112 1.45 5.87 9.22
N GLY A 113 1.71 6.61 8.14
CA GLY A 113 2.91 6.44 7.30
C GLY A 113 2.90 5.18 6.44
N ILE A 114 1.81 4.43 6.42
CA ILE A 114 1.67 3.21 5.61
C ILE A 114 1.70 3.58 4.12
N THR A 115 1.00 4.63 3.73
CA THR A 115 0.96 5.08 2.33
C THR A 115 2.35 5.49 1.80
N ALA A 116 3.18 6.13 2.62
CA ALA A 116 4.54 6.50 2.23
C ALA A 116 5.41 5.26 1.94
N VAL A 117 5.27 4.20 2.74
CA VAL A 117 5.95 2.92 2.50
C VAL A 117 5.49 2.29 1.18
N TYR A 118 4.19 2.33 0.88
CA TYR A 118 3.67 1.80 -0.39
C TYR A 118 4.10 2.63 -1.59
N GLU A 119 4.17 3.97 -1.47
CA GLU A 119 4.66 4.85 -2.54
C GLU A 119 6.15 4.61 -2.83
N GLU A 120 6.97 4.41 -1.80
CA GLU A 120 8.39 4.08 -1.95
C GLU A 120 8.58 2.73 -2.64
N ILE A 121 7.87 1.68 -2.20
CA ILE A 121 7.90 0.36 -2.84
C ILE A 121 7.44 0.45 -4.30
N ALA A 122 6.33 1.15 -4.57
CA ALA A 122 5.82 1.31 -5.93
C ALA A 122 6.78 2.08 -6.84
N SER A 123 7.46 3.11 -6.32
CA SER A 123 8.48 3.85 -7.06
C SER A 123 9.68 2.96 -7.41
N GLY A 124 10.10 2.11 -6.47
CA GLY A 124 11.18 1.14 -6.70
C GLY A 124 10.83 0.11 -7.78
N ASP A 125 9.61 -0.44 -7.72
CA ASP A 125 9.12 -1.41 -8.71
C ASP A 125 9.04 -0.79 -10.11
N ILE A 126 8.50 0.43 -10.24
CA ILE A 126 8.43 1.15 -11.52
C ILE A 126 9.83 1.41 -12.08
N GLN A 127 10.77 1.86 -11.23
CA GLN A 127 12.15 2.08 -11.65
C GLN A 127 12.83 0.79 -12.10
N GLY A 128 12.58 -0.33 -11.42
CA GLY A 128 13.08 -1.65 -11.82
C GLY A 128 12.55 -2.08 -13.20
N VAL A 129 11.26 -1.87 -13.46
CA VAL A 129 10.65 -2.18 -14.77
C VAL A 129 11.23 -1.28 -15.87
N LEU A 130 11.41 0.02 -15.61
CA LEU A 130 12.00 0.95 -16.58
C LEU A 130 13.44 0.55 -16.91
N THR A 131 14.25 0.22 -15.90
CA THR A 131 15.64 -0.23 -16.10
C THR A 131 15.70 -1.51 -16.93
N ALA A 132 14.84 -2.49 -16.62
CA ALA A 132 14.76 -3.73 -17.40
C ALA A 132 14.31 -3.49 -18.86
N SER A 133 13.44 -2.50 -19.10
CA SER A 133 13.04 -2.09 -20.44
C SER A 133 14.19 -1.41 -21.20
N ASP A 134 14.97 -0.56 -20.53
CA ASP A 134 16.13 0.10 -21.11
C ASP A 134 17.22 -0.93 -21.45
N ASP A 135 17.49 -1.90 -20.57
CA ASP A 135 18.43 -2.99 -20.82
C ASP A 135 18.02 -3.85 -22.02
N LEU A 136 16.72 -4.11 -22.19
CA LEU A 136 16.18 -4.81 -23.36
C LEU A 136 16.29 -3.97 -24.64
N ALA A 137 16.06 -2.66 -24.56
CA ALA A 137 16.23 -1.74 -25.69
C ALA A 137 17.70 -1.69 -26.14
N MET A 138 18.63 -1.61 -25.19
CA MET A 138 20.07 -1.67 -25.43
C MET A 138 20.49 -3.02 -26.04
N ALA A 139 20.00 -4.14 -25.50
CA ALA A 139 20.28 -5.45 -26.06
C ALA A 139 19.82 -5.58 -27.53
N ASN A 140 18.68 -4.97 -27.88
CA ASN A 140 18.18 -4.95 -29.24
C ASN A 140 18.97 -4.02 -30.17
N GLU A 141 19.49 -2.90 -29.65
CA GLU A 141 20.36 -1.98 -30.41
C GLU A 141 21.73 -2.62 -30.70
N PHE A 142 22.33 -3.33 -29.73
CA PHE A 142 23.59 -4.03 -29.91
C PHE A 142 23.46 -5.36 -30.67
N ALA A 143 22.27 -5.97 -30.73
CA ALA A 143 22.02 -7.13 -31.58
C ALA A 143 22.28 -6.79 -33.06
N GLY A 144 21.97 -5.57 -33.50
CA GLY A 144 22.25 -5.12 -34.86
C GLY A 144 23.74 -4.84 -35.16
N VAL A 145 24.59 -4.68 -34.13
CA VAL A 145 26.03 -4.45 -34.29
C VAL A 145 26.81 -5.78 -34.39
N LEU A 146 26.26 -6.87 -33.88
CA LEU A 146 26.84 -8.22 -34.00
C LEU A 146 26.41 -8.95 -35.29
N ASP A 147 25.38 -8.43 -35.97
CA ASP A 147 24.85 -8.98 -37.23
C ASP A 147 25.42 -8.26 -38.47
N ASP A 148 26.37 -7.33 -38.28
CA ASP A 148 27.29 -6.98 -39.38
C ASP A 148 28.11 -8.24 -39.64
N GLU A 149 27.66 -9.01 -40.63
CA GLU A 149 28.38 -10.11 -41.27
C GLU A 149 29.79 -9.62 -41.63
N GLU A 150 30.73 -9.69 -40.69
CA GLU A 150 32.15 -9.83 -41.01
C GLU A 150 32.23 -11.14 -41.77
N GLU A 151 32.09 -11.03 -43.09
CA GLU A 151 32.39 -12.04 -44.09
C GLU A 151 33.80 -12.56 -43.74
N TRP A 152 33.86 -13.67 -43.00
CA TRP A 152 35.12 -14.29 -42.63
C TRP A 152 35.80 -14.66 -43.95
N ASP A 153 36.82 -13.90 -44.35
CA ASP A 153 37.58 -14.09 -45.59
C ASP A 153 38.20 -15.49 -45.59
N GLU A 154 37.47 -16.46 -46.12
CA GLU A 154 37.90 -17.83 -46.29
C GLU A 154 39.01 -17.85 -47.34
N GLY A 155 40.25 -17.69 -46.87
CA GLY A 155 41.44 -17.52 -47.70
C GLY A 155 41.56 -18.54 -48.85
N ILE A 156 42.08 -18.05 -49.98
CA ILE A 156 42.17 -18.79 -51.24
C ILE A 156 43.23 -19.90 -51.18
N VAL A 157 42.84 -21.14 -51.46
CA VAL A 157 43.72 -22.31 -51.49
C VAL A 157 44.60 -22.30 -52.76
N ILE A 158 45.90 -22.09 -52.59
CA ILE A 158 46.89 -22.17 -53.67
C ILE A 158 47.37 -23.63 -53.81
N GLN A 159 47.03 -24.29 -54.91
CA GLN A 159 47.60 -25.61 -55.25
C GLN A 159 49.01 -25.46 -55.82
N ARG A 160 49.94 -26.29 -55.36
CA ARG A 160 51.32 -26.35 -55.88
C ARG A 160 51.41 -27.45 -56.93
N GLU A 161 51.92 -27.09 -58.11
CA GLU A 161 52.31 -28.02 -59.19
C GLU A 161 53.47 -28.94 -58.80
#